data_AF-A0A7Y1UV33-F1
#
_entry.id   AF-A0A7Y1UV33-F1
#
_cell.length_a   1.000
_cell.length_b   1.000
_cell.length_c   1.000
_cell.angle_alpha   90.00
_cell.angle_beta   90.00
_cell.angle_gamma   90.00
#
_symmetry.space_group_name_H-M   'P 1'
#
loop_
_entity.id
_entity.type
_entity.pdbx_description
1 polymer ?
#
loop_
_entity_poly.entity_id
_entity_poly.type
_entity_poly.pdbx_seq_one_letter_code
_entity_poly.pdbx_strand_id
1 'polypeptide(L)'
;MPVIESIAADYQGEVTFLAVAGRSGLDATTARANELIPSGNVKWTLDESIWEAYEVFGQPVTFLISHDDVLVANWFGLSAESDIRDALDQLASTNT
;
A
#
# COMPACT_ATOMS: atom_id res chain seq x y z
N MET A 1 -2.14 -5.88 -9.22
CA MET A 1 -2.65 -4.87 -8.28
C MET A 1 -4.04 -4.30 -8.62
N PRO A 2 -4.92 -4.97 -9.40
CA PRO A 2 -6.19 -4.33 -9.80
C PRO A 2 -7.14 -4.08 -8.62
N VAL A 3 -7.13 -4.94 -7.59
CA VAL A 3 -7.93 -4.76 -6.37
C VAL A 3 -7.51 -3.49 -5.62
N ILE A 4 -6.22 -3.33 -5.34
CA ILE A 4 -5.71 -2.13 -4.64
C ILE A 4 -5.92 -0.86 -5.47
N GLU A 5 -5.81 -0.91 -6.80
CA GLU A 5 -6.14 0.22 -7.67
C GLU A 5 -7.62 0.62 -7.56
N SER A 6 -8.53 -0.37 -7.50
CA SER A 6 -9.96 -0.11 -7.31
C SER A 6 -10.23 0.52 -5.96
N ILE A 7 -9.66 -0.03 -4.89
CA ILE A 7 -9.80 0.53 -3.54
C ILE A 7 -9.21 1.94 -3.49
N ALA A 8 -8.01 2.16 -4.03
CA ALA A 8 -7.36 3.47 -4.04
C ALA A 8 -8.18 4.54 -4.79
N ALA A 9 -8.95 4.14 -5.79
CA ALA A 9 -9.88 5.05 -6.47
C ALA A 9 -11.05 5.47 -5.57
N ASP A 10 -11.56 4.56 -4.73
CA ASP A 10 -12.72 4.83 -3.88
C ASP A 10 -12.38 5.71 -2.66
N TYR A 11 -11.14 5.62 -2.15
CA TYR A 11 -10.66 6.38 -0.98
C TYR A 11 -9.79 7.60 -1.36
N GLN A 12 -9.92 8.10 -2.58
CA GLN A 12 -9.14 9.26 -3.04
C GLN A 12 -9.40 10.49 -2.16
N GLY A 13 -8.32 11.11 -1.70
CA GLY A 13 -8.38 12.30 -0.85
C GLY A 13 -8.51 11.99 0.64
N GLU A 14 -8.81 10.74 1.00
CA GLU A 14 -8.90 10.28 2.39
C GLU A 14 -7.70 9.43 2.79
N VAL A 15 -7.25 8.54 1.89
CA VAL A 15 -6.13 7.62 2.15
C VAL A 15 -5.10 7.71 1.04
N THR A 16 -3.81 7.73 1.43
CA THR A 16 -2.70 7.62 0.48
C THR A 16 -2.25 6.17 0.34
N PHE A 17 -2.22 5.67 -0.88
CA PHE A 17 -1.70 4.33 -1.20
C PHE A 17 -0.28 4.46 -1.74
N LEU A 18 0.67 3.77 -1.09
CA LEU A 18 2.08 3.71 -1.50
C LEU A 18 2.53 2.25 -1.64
N ALA A 19 2.90 1.87 -2.85
CA ALA A 19 3.56 0.60 -3.14
C ALA A 19 5.09 0.75 -3.04
N VAL A 20 5.69 0.16 -2.01
CA VAL A 20 7.14 0.10 -1.88
C VAL A 20 7.63 -1.17 -2.57
N ALA A 21 8.30 -1.00 -3.70
CA ALA A 21 9.00 -2.10 -4.36
C ALA A 21 10.30 -2.42 -3.60
N GLY A 22 10.75 -3.66 -3.69
CA GLY A 22 12.04 -4.08 -3.14
C GLY A 22 12.55 -5.32 -3.83
N ARG A 23 13.84 -5.62 -3.61
CA ARG A 23 14.56 -6.74 -4.22
C ARG A 23 14.50 -6.71 -5.76
N SER A 24 14.55 -5.51 -6.35
CA SER A 24 14.46 -5.29 -7.80
C SER A 24 15.31 -4.09 -8.24
N GLY A 25 15.55 -3.95 -9.54
CA GLY A 25 16.23 -2.79 -10.12
C GLY A 25 15.24 -1.71 -10.59
N LEU A 26 15.68 -0.45 -10.65
CA LEU A 26 14.83 0.69 -10.98
C LEU A 26 14.09 0.54 -12.32
N ASP A 27 14.78 0.14 -13.38
CA ASP A 27 14.19 0.00 -14.72
C ASP A 27 13.07 -1.05 -14.76
N ALA A 28 13.34 -2.23 -14.19
CA ALA A 28 12.38 -3.32 -14.11
C ALA A 28 11.16 -2.94 -13.25
N THR A 29 11.40 -2.29 -12.11
CA THR A 29 10.34 -1.79 -11.23
C THR A 29 9.50 -0.73 -11.92
N THR A 30 10.11 0.21 -12.63
CA THR A 30 9.41 1.28 -13.35
C THR A 30 8.49 0.70 -14.42
N ALA A 31 9.01 -0.22 -15.24
CA ALA A 31 8.21 -0.91 -16.26
C ALA A 31 7.01 -1.62 -15.62
N ARG A 32 7.24 -2.35 -14.52
CA ARG A 32 6.18 -3.11 -13.87
C ARG A 32 5.16 -2.23 -13.14
N ALA A 33 5.58 -1.12 -12.56
CA ALA A 33 4.69 -0.14 -11.96
C ALA A 33 3.74 0.47 -13.00
N ASN A 34 4.28 0.89 -14.16
CA ASN A 34 3.46 1.44 -15.25
C ASN A 34 2.37 0.47 -15.75
N GLU A 35 2.63 -0.84 -15.67
CA GLU A 35 1.64 -1.86 -16.02
C GLU A 35 0.62 -2.13 -14.90
N LEU A 36 1.06 -2.15 -13.64
CA LEU A 36 0.26 -2.63 -12.51
C LEU A 36 -0.57 -1.55 -11.83
N ILE A 37 -0.12 -0.30 -11.87
CA ILE A 37 -0.75 0.85 -11.20
C ILE A 37 -0.92 2.04 -12.18
N PRO A 38 -1.64 1.82 -13.30
CA PRO A 38 -1.71 2.78 -14.39
C PRO A 38 -2.54 4.04 -14.08
N SER A 39 -3.40 4.00 -13.05
CA SER A 39 -4.27 5.14 -12.71
C SER A 39 -3.51 6.30 -12.07
N GLY A 40 -2.37 6.03 -11.42
CA GLY A 40 -1.67 6.99 -10.56
C GLY A 40 -2.29 7.18 -9.17
N ASN A 41 -3.36 6.45 -8.84
CA ASN A 41 -4.00 6.50 -7.52
C ASN A 41 -3.13 5.84 -6.45
N VAL A 42 -2.36 4.83 -6.85
CA VAL A 42 -1.31 4.22 -6.05
C VAL A 42 0.02 4.84 -6.46
N LYS A 43 0.71 5.49 -5.53
CA LYS A 43 2.10 5.93 -5.74
C LYS A 43 3.02 4.74 -5.54
N TRP A 44 4.23 4.80 -6.10
CA TRP A 44 5.24 3.77 -5.85
C TRP A 44 6.62 4.36 -5.62
N THR A 45 7.47 3.60 -4.94
CA THR A 45 8.89 3.90 -4.74
C THR A 45 9.72 2.62 -4.74
N LEU A 46 11.02 2.75 -4.94
CA LEU A 46 12.01 1.69 -4.77
C LEU A 46 13.04 2.17 -3.75
N ASP A 47 12.83 1.80 -2.49
CA ASP A 47 13.68 2.18 -1.38
C ASP A 47 13.84 1.01 -0.42
N GLU A 48 15.01 0.37 -0.46
CA GLU A 48 15.34 -0.79 0.38
C GLU A 48 15.42 -0.43 1.87
N SER A 49 15.66 0.83 2.24
CA SER A 49 15.71 1.24 3.65
C SER A 49 14.35 1.10 4.34
N ILE A 50 13.25 1.23 3.59
CA ILE A 50 11.91 1.00 4.10
C ILE A 50 11.69 -0.49 4.41
N TRP A 51 12.25 -1.40 3.61
CA TRP A 51 12.14 -2.83 3.85
C TRP A 51 12.83 -3.26 5.15
N GLU A 52 14.02 -2.70 5.39
CA GLU A 52 14.78 -2.94 6.62
C GLU A 52 14.05 -2.36 7.83
N ALA A 53 13.53 -1.13 7.73
CA ALA A 53 12.84 -0.46 8.83
C ALA A 53 11.59 -1.20 9.32
N TYR A 54 10.88 -1.87 8.42
CA TYR A 54 9.66 -2.63 8.74
C TYR A 54 9.90 -4.14 8.87
N GLU A 55 11.17 -4.58 8.88
CA GLU A 55 11.59 -5.99 9.02
C GLU A 55 10.83 -6.93 8.07
N VAL A 56 10.65 -6.51 6.81
CA VAL A 56 9.83 -7.25 5.83
C VAL A 56 10.62 -8.42 5.22
N PHE A 57 10.31 -9.63 5.65
CA PHE A 57 10.99 -10.85 5.16
C PHE A 57 10.36 -11.47 3.90
N GLY A 58 9.09 -11.21 3.63
CA GLY A 58 8.31 -11.80 2.52
C GLY A 58 7.41 -10.81 1.81
N GLN A 59 6.75 -11.23 0.72
CA GLN A 59 5.83 -10.40 -0.07
C GLN A 59 4.56 -11.18 -0.43
N PRO A 60 3.39 -10.54 -0.56
CA PRO A 60 3.12 -9.14 -0.25
C PRO A 60 3.01 -8.89 1.27
N VAL A 61 3.27 -7.65 1.70
CA VAL A 61 2.97 -7.16 3.05
C VAL A 61 2.32 -5.80 2.92
N THR A 62 1.29 -5.55 3.71
CA THR A 62 0.58 -4.28 3.76
C THR A 62 0.60 -3.75 5.18
N PHE A 63 0.86 -2.46 5.31
CA PHE A 63 0.82 -1.73 6.56
C PHE A 63 -0.24 -0.64 6.45
N LEU A 64 -1.01 -0.45 7.51
CA LEU A 64 -1.96 0.64 7.66
C LEU A 64 -1.44 1.59 8.73
N ILE A 65 -1.23 2.84 8.34
CA ILE A 65 -0.66 3.88 9.18
C ILE A 65 -1.69 5.01 9.27
N SER A 66 -2.01 5.45 10.48
CA SER A 66 -2.93 6.55 10.75
C SER A 66 -2.28 7.92 10.53
N HIS A 67 -3.10 8.97 10.60
CA HIS A 67 -2.65 10.35 10.34
C HIS A 67 -1.64 10.89 11.38
N ASP A 68 -1.56 10.26 12.55
CA ASP A 68 -0.64 10.56 13.64
C ASP A 68 0.60 9.65 13.63
N ASP A 69 0.91 9.06 12.47
CA ASP A 69 2.07 8.20 12.20
C ASP A 69 2.11 6.91 13.05
N VAL A 70 0.95 6.45 13.52
CA VAL A 70 0.82 5.19 14.27
C VAL A 70 0.52 4.03 13.32
N LEU A 71 1.27 2.93 13.47
CA LEU A 71 0.93 1.68 12.79
C LEU A 71 -0.29 1.05 13.47
N VAL A 72 -1.42 0.98 12.76
CA VAL A 72 -2.69 0.47 13.30
C VAL A 72 -3.02 -0.94 12.85
N ALA A 73 -2.48 -1.39 11.71
CA ALA A 73 -2.62 -2.77 11.26
C ALA A 73 -1.50 -3.17 10.30
N ASN A 74 -1.23 -4.48 10.22
CA ASN A 74 -0.41 -5.04 9.16
C ASN A 74 -0.89 -6.44 8.76
N TRP A 75 -0.70 -6.77 7.49
CA TRP A 75 -1.06 -8.07 6.93
C TRP A 75 0.11 -8.66 6.17
N PHE A 76 0.42 -9.92 6.45
CA PHE A 76 1.37 -10.71 5.68
C PHE A 76 0.59 -11.59 4.71
N GLY A 77 0.94 -11.50 3.42
CA GLY A 77 0.24 -12.22 2.37
C GLY A 77 -0.99 -11.48 1.86
N LEU A 78 -1.82 -12.21 1.11
CA LEU A 78 -3.03 -11.66 0.50
C LEU A 78 -4.12 -11.50 1.55
N SER A 79 -4.79 -10.34 1.51
CA SER A 79 -6.01 -10.08 2.28
C SER A 79 -7.21 -9.98 1.35
N ALA A 80 -8.41 -10.28 1.84
CA ALA A 80 -9.63 -10.09 1.06
C ALA A 80 -9.91 -8.59 0.88
N GLU A 81 -10.54 -8.23 -0.24
CA GLU A 81 -10.87 -6.84 -0.54
C GLU A 81 -11.81 -6.23 0.53
N SER A 82 -12.81 -6.99 0.99
CA SER A 82 -13.71 -6.55 2.06
C SER A 82 -12.96 -6.18 3.33
N ASP A 83 -12.00 -7.02 3.74
CA ASP A 83 -11.26 -6.82 4.98
C ASP A 83 -10.37 -5.57 4.91
N ILE A 84 -9.83 -5.28 3.72
CA ILE A 84 -9.07 -4.05 3.48
C ILE A 84 -10.00 -2.84 3.59
N ARG A 85 -11.17 -2.87 2.96
CA ARG A 85 -12.15 -1.75 2.99
C ARG A 85 -12.65 -1.49 4.40
N ASP A 86 -13.02 -2.53 5.13
CA ASP A 86 -13.47 -2.39 6.52
C ASP A 86 -12.38 -1.75 7.41
N ALA A 87 -11.12 -2.10 7.20
CA ALA A 87 -10.00 -1.49 7.93
C ALA A 87 -9.78 -0.01 7.55
N LEU A 88 -9.95 0.34 6.28
CA LEU A 88 -9.86 1.72 5.79
C LEU A 88 -11.01 2.58 6.32
N ASP A 89 -12.24 2.05 6.35
CA ASP A 89 -13.41 2.73 6.90
C ASP A 89 -13.23 2.99 8.40
N GLN A 90 -12.70 2.01 9.14
CA GLN A 90 -12.36 2.19 10.55
C GLN A 90 -11.30 3.29 10.74
N LEU A 91 -10.24 3.29 9.92
CA LEU A 91 -9.22 4.32 9.97
C LEU A 91 -9.81 5.72 9.71
N ALA A 92 -10.61 5.87 8.66
CA ALA A 92 -11.23 7.12 8.29
C ALA A 92 -12.17 7.64 9.39
N SER A 93 -12.91 6.75 10.07
CA SER A 93 -13.79 7.11 11.18
C SER A 93 -13.06 7.54 12.46
N THR A 94 -11.79 7.17 12.61
CA THR A 94 -10.97 7.55 13.78
C THR A 94 -10.36 8.96 13.62
N ASN A 95 -10.43 9.53 12.41
CA ASN A 95 -9.93 10.87 12.07
C ASN A 95 -10.98 12.00 12.28
N THR A 96 -12.11 11.70 12.93
CA THR A 96 -13.15 12.68 13.33
C THR A 96 -13.16 12.94 14.83
#